data_AF-A0A2D4NGN8-F1
#
_entry.id   AF-A0A2D4NGN8-F1
#
_cell.length_a   1.000
_cell.length_b   1.000
_cell.length_c   1.000
_cell.angle_alpha   90.00
_cell.angle_beta   90.00
_cell.angle_gamma   90.00
#
_symmetry.space_group_name_H-M   'P 1'
#
loop_
_entity.id
_entity.type
_entity.pdbx_description
1 polymer ?
#
loop_
_entity_poly.entity_id
_entity_poly.type
_entity_poly.pdbx_seq_one_letter_code
_entity_poly.pdbx_strand_id
1 'polypeptide(L)'
;LFDQVMIFGIEPFKDRKVQTGNEENESEKTKETEETEATTHNLLQLLSGFLDSEFSELRTEAAEGLVKLIFSGRLNSAKLLSRLVLLWYNPVTEEDTRLRHALGVFFPLFAYSNRTSQECFEETFLPTLQILFNAPASSPLSEIDAANVAELLVDLTRPSGLNQHFQNCQGLTVHDNLALKICNEILTDPSVPDVRIYAKTLRSLELSKEFTNDLMDLFEDILVKVKDKMSLKMVEKVKNNLSKGSPIDGHVSKEKDNAENNLDCSKLCTSTGQN
;
A
#
# COMPACT_ATOMS: atom_id res chain seq x y z
N LEU A 1 26.55 -2.62 -0.75
CA LEU A 1 25.60 -2.45 -1.87
C LEU A 1 24.45 -1.53 -1.48
N PHE A 2 23.61 -1.88 -0.49
CA PHE A 2 22.53 -1.00 -0.02
C PHE A 2 23.00 0.41 0.32
N ASP A 3 24.10 0.57 1.06
CA ASP A 3 24.64 1.92 1.36
C ASP A 3 25.01 2.72 0.11
N GLN A 4 25.55 2.06 -0.92
CA GLN A 4 25.88 2.73 -2.18
C GLN A 4 24.61 3.18 -2.91
N VAL A 5 23.57 2.33 -2.94
CA VAL A 5 22.27 2.69 -3.53
C VAL A 5 21.58 3.80 -2.74
N MET A 6 21.71 3.80 -1.40
CA MET A 6 21.15 4.85 -0.54
C MET A 6 21.81 6.21 -0.79
N ILE A 7 23.15 6.23 -0.85
CA ILE A 7 23.93 7.48 -0.98
C ILE A 7 23.84 8.02 -2.40
N PHE A 8 24.08 7.18 -3.40
CA PHE A 8 24.28 7.61 -4.78
C PHE A 8 23.07 7.35 -5.68
N GLY A 9 22.03 6.70 -5.16
CA GLY A 9 20.99 6.12 -6.00
C GLY A 9 21.52 4.96 -6.82
N ILE A 10 20.76 4.61 -7.85
CA ILE A 10 21.12 3.59 -8.84
C ILE A 10 22.12 4.11 -9.90
N GLU A 11 22.43 5.41 -9.86
CA GLU A 11 23.30 6.10 -10.82
C GLU A 11 24.69 5.46 -11.01
N PRO A 12 25.42 5.01 -9.96
CA PRO A 12 26.74 4.41 -10.14
C PRO A 12 26.71 3.02 -10.79
N PHE A 13 25.54 2.38 -10.85
CA PHE A 13 25.36 1.07 -11.44
C PHE A 13 25.01 1.14 -12.92
N LYS A 14 24.83 2.35 -13.48
CA LYS A 14 24.66 2.54 -14.92
C LYS A 14 26.00 2.31 -15.62
N ASP A 15 26.02 1.46 -16.64
CA ASP A 15 27.21 1.27 -17.47
C ASP A 15 27.65 2.62 -18.05
N ARG A 16 28.85 3.09 -17.67
CA ARG A 16 29.49 4.20 -18.39
C ARG A 16 29.96 3.65 -19.73
N LYS A 17 29.13 3.77 -20.76
CA LYS A 17 29.65 3.71 -22.13
C LYS A 17 30.67 4.84 -22.28
N VAL A 18 31.92 4.47 -22.53
CA VAL A 18 32.97 5.41 -22.91
C VAL A 18 32.52 6.08 -24.20
N GLN A 19 32.02 7.32 -24.11
CA GLN A 19 31.65 8.11 -25.27
C GLN A 19 32.90 8.46 -26.07
N THR A 20 33.16 7.72 -27.15
CA THR A 20 33.92 8.25 -28.28
C THR A 20 32.96 9.03 -29.17
N GLY A 21 32.97 10.36 -29.00
CA GLY A 21 32.79 11.36 -30.05
C GLY A 21 31.55 11.34 -30.95
N ASN A 22 30.73 12.36 -30.72
CA ASN A 22 29.94 13.15 -31.68
C ASN A 22 28.48 12.80 -32.01
N GLU A 23 27.69 13.88 -31.86
CA GLU A 23 26.45 14.30 -32.52
C GLU A 23 25.11 13.76 -32.01
N GLU A 24 24.38 14.72 -31.42
CA GLU A 24 23.03 14.72 -30.84
C GLU A 24 22.05 13.77 -31.54
N ASN A 25 21.46 12.83 -30.78
CA ASN A 25 20.27 12.11 -31.23
C ASN A 25 19.33 11.77 -30.06
N GLU A 26 18.04 12.11 -30.19
CA GLU A 26 16.97 11.67 -29.28
C GLU A 26 16.97 10.14 -29.08
N SER A 27 17.45 9.36 -30.06
CA SER A 27 17.57 7.91 -29.97
C SER A 27 18.62 7.40 -28.97
N GLU A 28 19.64 8.20 -28.63
CA GLU A 28 20.61 7.82 -27.58
C GLU A 28 20.01 8.04 -26.19
N LYS A 29 19.23 9.10 -26.01
CA LYS A 29 18.56 9.40 -24.74
C LYS A 29 17.50 8.36 -24.38
N THR A 30 16.76 7.84 -25.36
CA THR A 30 15.81 6.74 -25.17
C THR A 30 16.53 5.44 -24.82
N LYS A 31 17.62 5.10 -25.51
CA LYS A 31 18.44 3.91 -25.23
C LYS A 31 19.12 3.96 -23.86
N GLU A 32 19.66 5.11 -23.45
CA GLU A 32 20.25 5.30 -22.13
C GLU A 32 19.21 5.16 -21.02
N THR A 33 17.98 5.64 -21.24
CA THR A 33 16.88 5.52 -20.26
C THR A 33 16.41 4.06 -20.16
N GLU A 34 16.27 3.34 -21.27
CA GLU A 34 15.91 1.92 -21.29
C GLU A 34 16.99 1.02 -20.64
N GLU A 35 18.28 1.25 -20.92
CA GLU A 35 19.39 0.50 -20.29
C GLU A 35 19.47 0.78 -18.78
N THR A 36 19.15 2.01 -18.37
CA THR A 36 19.10 2.43 -16.97
C THR A 36 17.99 1.72 -16.20
N GLU A 37 16.79 1.67 -16.78
CA GLU A 37 15.64 0.99 -16.19
C GLU A 37 15.89 -0.53 -16.10
N ALA A 38 16.49 -1.13 -17.13
CA ALA A 38 16.85 -2.54 -17.13
C ALA A 38 17.87 -2.90 -16.03
N THR A 39 18.92 -2.10 -15.86
CA THR A 39 19.94 -2.35 -14.84
C THR A 39 19.39 -2.22 -13.42
N THR A 40 18.52 -1.23 -13.22
CA THR A 40 17.78 -1.03 -11.97
C THR A 40 16.86 -2.20 -11.66
N HIS A 41 16.09 -2.64 -12.66
CA HIS A 41 15.21 -3.79 -12.55
C HIS A 41 16.00 -5.07 -12.18
N ASN A 42 17.14 -5.31 -12.84
CA ASN A 42 17.99 -6.46 -12.55
C ASN A 42 18.58 -6.42 -11.13
N LEU A 43 19.04 -5.25 -10.69
CA LEU A 43 19.55 -5.06 -9.33
C LEU A 43 18.45 -5.29 -8.28
N LEU A 44 17.26 -4.74 -8.48
CA LEU A 44 16.12 -4.95 -7.60
C LEU A 44 15.64 -6.41 -7.60
N GLN A 45 15.66 -7.07 -8.75
CA GLN A 45 15.36 -8.49 -8.87
C GLN A 45 16.38 -9.33 -8.08
N LEU A 46 17.68 -9.03 -8.22
CA LEU A 46 18.75 -9.70 -7.46
C LEU A 46 18.57 -9.49 -5.95
N LEU A 47 18.44 -8.23 -5.51
CA LEU A 47 18.30 -7.88 -4.09
C LEU A 47 17.05 -8.49 -3.48
N SER A 48 15.93 -8.44 -4.20
CA SER A 48 14.67 -9.03 -3.73
C SER A 48 14.68 -10.55 -3.78
N GLY A 49 15.55 -11.18 -4.57
CA GLY A 49 15.75 -12.64 -4.55
C GLY A 49 16.33 -13.14 -3.22
N PHE A 50 17.11 -12.32 -2.52
CA PHE A 50 17.65 -12.69 -1.20
C PHE A 50 16.61 -12.72 -0.09
N LEU A 51 15.39 -12.20 -0.30
CA LEU A 51 14.28 -12.37 0.64
C LEU A 51 13.88 -13.84 0.82
N ASP A 52 14.12 -14.67 -0.19
CA ASP A 52 13.82 -16.10 -0.22
C ASP A 52 15.05 -16.97 0.10
N SER A 53 16.16 -16.36 0.55
CA SER A 53 17.39 -17.07 0.92
C SER A 53 17.15 -18.06 2.05
N GLU A 54 17.84 -19.20 2.07
CA GLU A 54 17.83 -20.13 3.21
C GLU A 54 18.62 -19.58 4.41
N PHE A 55 19.60 -18.71 4.14
CA PHE A 55 20.42 -18.06 5.16
C PHE A 55 19.69 -16.86 5.77
N SER A 56 19.40 -16.94 7.08
CA SER A 56 18.74 -15.89 7.88
C SER A 56 19.43 -14.53 7.75
N GLU A 57 20.77 -14.49 7.78
CA GLU A 57 21.55 -13.27 7.65
C GLU A 57 21.27 -12.55 6.32
N LEU A 58 21.29 -13.30 5.20
CA LEU A 58 21.02 -12.73 3.88
C LEU A 58 19.58 -12.25 3.73
N ARG A 59 18.59 -13.03 4.24
CA ARG A 59 17.19 -12.58 4.27
C ARG A 59 17.04 -11.27 5.03
N THR A 60 17.68 -11.18 6.18
CA THR A 60 17.56 -10.03 7.07
C THR A 60 18.23 -8.79 6.49
N GLU A 61 19.45 -8.91 5.97
CA GLU A 61 20.15 -7.80 5.31
C GLU A 61 19.39 -7.32 4.06
N ALA A 62 18.83 -8.25 3.28
CA ALA A 62 18.00 -7.91 2.13
C ALA A 62 16.73 -7.17 2.54
N ALA A 63 15.98 -7.69 3.52
CA ALA A 63 14.77 -7.05 4.02
C ALA A 63 15.07 -5.64 4.57
N GLU A 64 16.07 -5.49 5.44
CA GLU A 64 16.47 -4.21 6.01
C GLU A 64 16.91 -3.20 4.94
N GLY A 65 17.73 -3.64 3.98
CA GLY A 65 18.20 -2.77 2.92
C GLY A 65 17.06 -2.28 2.02
N LEU A 66 16.13 -3.18 1.69
CA LEU A 66 14.97 -2.85 0.86
C LEU A 66 14.01 -1.89 1.59
N VAL A 67 13.74 -2.10 2.87
CA VAL A 67 12.89 -1.16 3.63
C VAL A 67 13.54 0.21 3.79
N LYS A 68 14.87 0.30 3.93
CA LYS A 68 15.60 1.59 3.95
C LYS A 68 15.48 2.32 2.61
N LEU A 69 15.55 1.60 1.49
CA LEU A 69 15.35 2.17 0.16
C LEU A 69 13.90 2.64 -0.05
N ILE A 70 12.92 1.87 0.43
CA ILE A 70 11.51 2.26 0.36
C ILE A 70 11.25 3.50 1.23
N PHE A 71 11.70 3.48 2.47
CA PHE A 71 11.49 4.58 3.42
C PHE A 71 12.13 5.90 2.98
N SER A 72 13.29 5.83 2.31
CA SER A 72 13.97 7.01 1.77
C SER A 72 13.41 7.51 0.43
N GLY A 73 12.34 6.88 -0.09
CA GLY A 73 11.74 7.23 -1.38
C GLY A 73 12.61 6.87 -2.59
N ARG A 74 13.67 6.06 -2.39
CA ARG A 74 14.55 5.58 -3.47
C ARG A 74 13.96 4.38 -4.22
N LEU A 75 12.97 3.71 -3.63
CA LEU A 75 12.27 2.57 -4.19
C LEU A 75 10.79 2.67 -3.87
N ASN A 76 9.92 2.60 -4.89
CA ASN A 76 8.48 2.49 -4.68
C ASN A 76 7.95 1.28 -5.44
N SER A 77 7.46 0.27 -4.73
CA SER A 77 6.91 -0.94 -5.34
C SER A 77 5.95 -1.64 -4.39
N ALA A 78 4.65 -1.52 -4.67
CA ALA A 78 3.59 -2.25 -3.98
C ALA A 78 3.83 -3.77 -4.01
N LYS A 79 4.34 -4.31 -5.14
CA LYS A 79 4.69 -5.73 -5.26
C LYS A 79 5.77 -6.14 -4.26
N LEU A 80 6.80 -5.31 -4.06
CA LEU A 80 7.84 -5.61 -3.09
C LEU A 80 7.33 -5.46 -1.65
N LEU A 81 6.52 -4.43 -1.40
CA LEU A 81 5.90 -4.22 -0.09
C LEU A 81 5.00 -5.40 0.30
N SER A 82 4.22 -5.93 -0.64
CA SER A 82 3.44 -7.17 -0.48
C SER A 82 4.33 -8.35 -0.09
N ARG A 83 5.47 -8.55 -0.78
CA ARG A 83 6.43 -9.61 -0.43
C ARG A 83 7.02 -9.43 0.97
N LEU A 84 7.30 -8.21 1.41
CA LEU A 84 7.81 -7.93 2.75
C LEU A 84 6.75 -8.24 3.82
N VAL A 85 5.48 -7.89 3.58
CA VAL A 85 4.37 -8.26 4.48
C VAL A 85 4.25 -9.78 4.59
N LEU A 86 4.27 -10.49 3.46
CA LEU A 86 4.24 -11.97 3.45
C LEU A 86 5.43 -12.57 4.18
N LEU A 87 6.64 -12.04 3.97
CA LEU A 87 7.86 -12.48 4.64
C LEU A 87 7.79 -12.30 6.16
N TRP A 88 7.15 -11.21 6.62
CA TRP A 88 6.96 -10.92 8.04
C TRP A 88 6.07 -11.96 8.72
N TYR A 89 4.99 -12.39 8.06
CA TYR A 89 4.07 -13.42 8.57
C TYR A 89 4.54 -14.85 8.29
N ASN A 90 5.50 -15.05 7.39
CA ASN A 90 5.96 -16.38 7.01
C ASN A 90 6.55 -17.13 8.23
N PRO A 91 6.07 -18.35 8.56
CA PRO A 91 6.62 -19.15 9.65
C PRO A 91 8.14 -19.39 9.53
N VAL A 92 8.69 -19.43 8.31
CA VAL A 92 10.13 -19.59 8.07
C VAL A 92 10.97 -18.50 8.74
N THR A 93 10.40 -17.31 8.98
CA THR A 93 11.08 -16.18 9.63
C THR A 93 10.82 -16.07 11.12
N GLU A 94 10.18 -17.05 11.76
CA GLU A 94 9.83 -17.01 13.18
C GLU A 94 11.03 -16.73 14.09
N GLU A 95 12.14 -17.41 13.82
CA GLU A 95 13.40 -17.26 14.56
C GLU A 95 14.25 -16.07 14.08
N ASP A 96 13.90 -15.43 12.96
CA ASP A 96 14.59 -14.27 12.41
C ASP A 96 14.16 -12.99 13.15
N THR A 97 14.42 -12.94 14.46
CA THR A 97 13.95 -11.87 15.36
C THR A 97 14.31 -10.47 14.87
N ARG A 98 15.52 -10.28 14.35
CA ARG A 98 15.99 -8.99 13.80
C ARG A 98 15.17 -8.57 12.57
N LEU A 99 14.91 -9.51 11.66
CA LEU A 99 14.07 -9.30 10.49
C LEU A 99 12.65 -8.89 10.90
N ARG A 100 12.03 -9.67 11.80
CA ARG A 100 10.66 -9.42 12.24
C ARG A 100 10.52 -8.09 12.98
N HIS A 101 11.50 -7.71 13.80
CA HIS A 101 11.54 -6.40 14.44
C HIS A 101 11.72 -5.27 13.42
N ALA A 102 12.65 -5.42 12.46
CA ALA A 102 12.88 -4.40 11.44
C ALA A 102 11.62 -4.12 10.62
N LEU A 103 10.92 -5.17 10.16
CA LEU A 103 9.67 -5.03 9.41
C LEU A 103 8.53 -4.48 10.27
N GLY A 104 8.38 -4.97 11.51
CA GLY A 104 7.35 -4.52 12.44
C GLY A 104 7.48 -3.05 12.83
N VAL A 105 8.71 -2.51 12.90
CA VAL A 105 8.96 -1.08 13.09
C VAL A 105 8.76 -0.30 11.79
N PHE A 106 9.20 -0.85 10.66
CA PHE A 106 9.11 -0.18 9.37
C PHE A 106 7.67 0.05 8.92
N PHE A 107 6.78 -0.95 8.97
CA PHE A 107 5.46 -0.82 8.36
C PHE A 107 4.65 0.36 8.90
N PRO A 108 4.49 0.54 10.22
CA PRO A 108 3.77 1.70 10.75
C PRO A 108 4.47 3.02 10.47
N LEU A 109 5.81 3.07 10.59
CA LEU A 109 6.58 4.29 10.33
C LEU A 109 6.44 4.75 8.88
N PHE A 110 6.47 3.81 7.93
CA PHE A 110 6.30 4.10 6.52
C PHE A 110 4.84 4.48 6.22
N ALA A 111 3.87 3.66 6.65
CA ALA A 111 2.46 3.88 6.38
C ALA A 111 1.98 5.27 6.83
N TYR A 112 2.35 5.67 8.05
CA TYR A 112 1.88 6.93 8.64
C TYR A 112 2.75 8.15 8.27
N SER A 113 3.77 7.97 7.44
CA SER A 113 4.65 9.07 7.03
C SER A 113 3.95 10.06 6.08
N ASN A 114 3.10 9.57 5.17
CA ASN A 114 2.33 10.35 4.20
C ASN A 114 1.26 9.48 3.52
N ARG A 115 0.31 10.15 2.84
CA ARG A 115 -0.78 9.48 2.12
C ARG A 115 -0.30 8.53 1.02
N THR A 116 0.74 8.90 0.27
CA THR A 116 1.30 8.06 -0.80
C THR A 116 1.82 6.71 -0.28
N SER A 117 2.33 6.68 0.95
CA SER A 117 2.77 5.44 1.58
C SER A 117 1.59 4.54 1.95
N GLN A 118 0.47 5.12 2.41
CA GLN A 118 -0.78 4.38 2.61
C GLN A 118 -1.38 3.87 1.29
N GLU A 119 -1.36 4.68 0.23
CA GLU A 119 -1.78 4.26 -1.12
C GLU A 119 -0.96 3.07 -1.60
N CYS A 120 0.36 3.04 -1.32
CA CYS A 120 1.20 1.89 -1.61
C CYS A 120 0.73 0.61 -0.88
N PHE A 121 0.34 0.70 0.40
CA PHE A 121 -0.26 -0.43 1.13
C PHE A 121 -1.62 -0.84 0.57
N GLU A 122 -2.46 0.12 0.19
CA GLU A 122 -3.76 -0.14 -0.43
C GLU A 122 -3.63 -0.88 -1.77
N GLU A 123 -2.62 -0.54 -2.58
CA GLU A 123 -2.26 -1.30 -3.79
C GLU A 123 -1.81 -2.74 -3.48
N THR A 124 -1.20 -2.98 -2.31
CA THR A 124 -0.79 -4.33 -1.90
C THR A 124 -1.93 -5.20 -1.39
N PHE A 125 -3.08 -4.61 -1.04
CA PHE A 125 -4.12 -5.31 -0.28
C PHE A 125 -4.64 -6.57 -0.98
N LEU A 126 -5.19 -6.43 -2.18
CA LEU A 126 -5.73 -7.57 -2.93
C LEU A 126 -4.64 -8.56 -3.36
N PRO A 127 -3.50 -8.14 -3.97
CA PRO A 127 -2.45 -9.08 -4.35
C PRO A 127 -1.91 -9.91 -3.18
N THR A 128 -1.76 -9.30 -1.99
CA THR A 128 -1.26 -9.99 -0.80
C THR A 128 -2.24 -11.07 -0.33
N LEU A 129 -3.52 -10.72 -0.21
CA LEU A 129 -4.54 -11.67 0.22
C LEU A 129 -4.76 -12.79 -0.81
N GLN A 130 -4.74 -12.47 -2.10
CA GLN A 130 -4.82 -13.47 -3.16
C GLN A 130 -3.66 -14.46 -3.11
N ILE A 131 -2.44 -14.04 -2.75
CA ILE A 131 -1.32 -14.97 -2.55
C ILE A 131 -1.60 -15.93 -1.40
N LEU A 132 -2.19 -15.45 -0.30
CA LEU A 132 -2.54 -16.29 0.85
C LEU A 132 -3.68 -17.27 0.54
N PHE A 133 -4.75 -16.80 -0.10
CA PHE A 133 -5.90 -17.65 -0.47
C PHE A 133 -5.52 -18.77 -1.44
N ASN A 134 -4.56 -18.48 -2.34
CA ASN A 134 -4.09 -19.44 -3.34
C ASN A 134 -2.86 -20.25 -2.88
N ALA A 135 -2.40 -20.09 -1.63
CA ALA A 135 -1.23 -20.82 -1.15
C ALA A 135 -1.55 -22.32 -1.03
N PRO A 136 -0.77 -23.21 -1.68
CA PRO A 136 -0.97 -24.65 -1.53
C PRO A 136 -0.62 -25.09 -0.11
N ALA A 137 -1.21 -26.18 0.37
CA ALA A 137 -0.96 -26.73 1.71
C ALA A 137 0.52 -27.12 1.97
N SER A 138 1.33 -27.25 0.93
CA SER A 138 2.78 -27.47 1.03
C SER A 138 3.59 -26.18 1.27
N SER A 139 2.98 -25.02 1.07
CA SER A 139 3.61 -23.72 1.29
C SER A 139 3.47 -23.30 2.75
N PRO A 140 4.52 -22.76 3.39
CA PRO A 140 4.41 -22.14 4.73
C PRO A 140 3.37 -21.02 4.79
N LEU A 141 3.06 -20.39 3.65
CA LEU A 141 2.04 -19.33 3.58
C LEU A 141 0.62 -19.84 3.87
N SER A 142 0.37 -21.15 3.73
CA SER A 142 -0.94 -21.74 4.06
C SER A 142 -1.23 -21.80 5.56
N GLU A 143 -0.21 -21.62 6.42
CA GLU A 143 -0.37 -21.55 7.87
C GLU A 143 -0.74 -20.14 8.35
N ILE A 144 -0.60 -19.14 7.48
CA ILE A 144 -0.86 -17.73 7.80
C ILE A 144 -2.37 -17.48 7.86
N ASP A 145 -2.83 -16.88 8.96
CA ASP A 145 -4.20 -16.36 9.03
C ASP A 145 -4.35 -15.08 8.19
N ALA A 146 -4.93 -15.23 7.00
CA ALA A 146 -5.20 -14.13 6.09
C ALA A 146 -6.08 -13.02 6.69
N ALA A 147 -6.92 -13.32 7.70
CA ALA A 147 -7.70 -12.29 8.38
C ALA A 147 -6.81 -11.35 9.21
N ASN A 148 -5.74 -11.86 9.83
CA ASN A 148 -4.77 -11.05 10.56
C ASN A 148 -3.99 -10.12 9.61
N VAL A 149 -3.62 -10.62 8.43
CA VAL A 149 -2.94 -9.81 7.41
C VAL A 149 -3.87 -8.73 6.86
N ALA A 150 -5.15 -9.06 6.62
CA ALA A 150 -6.15 -8.07 6.20
C ALA A 150 -6.35 -6.98 7.26
N GLU A 151 -6.42 -7.35 8.54
CA GLU A 151 -6.53 -6.40 9.66
C GLU A 151 -5.32 -5.45 9.74
N LEU A 152 -4.09 -5.99 9.61
CA LEU A 152 -2.89 -5.17 9.56
C LEU A 152 -2.95 -4.15 8.41
N LEU A 153 -3.25 -4.61 7.19
CA LEU A 153 -3.24 -3.74 6.02
C LEU A 153 -4.28 -2.63 6.14
N VAL A 154 -5.46 -2.94 6.68
CA VAL A 154 -6.48 -1.94 7.01
C VAL A 154 -5.95 -0.93 8.01
N ASP A 155 -5.31 -1.38 9.08
CA ASP A 155 -4.79 -0.49 10.12
C ASP A 155 -3.73 0.47 9.54
N LEU A 156 -2.81 -0.04 8.72
CA LEU A 156 -1.78 0.77 8.05
C LEU A 156 -2.38 1.78 7.06
N THR A 157 -3.55 1.50 6.47
CA THR A 157 -4.22 2.39 5.51
C THR A 157 -5.21 3.37 6.15
N ARG A 158 -5.36 3.38 7.48
CA ARG A 158 -6.33 4.26 8.17
C ARG A 158 -6.01 5.73 7.94
N PRO A 159 -6.97 6.53 7.42
CA PRO A 159 -6.82 7.98 7.33
C PRO A 159 -6.51 8.64 8.68
N SER A 160 -7.09 8.11 9.77
CA SER A 160 -6.83 8.57 11.14
C SER A 160 -5.40 8.36 11.64
N GLY A 161 -4.62 7.47 10.99
CA GLY A 161 -3.21 7.24 11.30
C GLY A 161 -2.27 8.33 10.80
N LEU A 162 -2.71 9.18 9.85
CA LEU A 162 -1.94 10.32 9.37
C LEU A 162 -2.07 11.53 10.30
N ASN A 163 -1.05 12.39 10.34
CA ASN A 163 -1.17 13.70 10.99
C ASN A 163 -2.26 14.56 10.31
N GLN A 164 -2.99 15.37 11.09
CA GLN A 164 -4.12 16.20 10.61
C GLN A 164 -3.79 17.05 9.37
N HIS A 165 -2.53 17.49 9.21
CA HIS A 165 -2.09 18.23 8.03
C HIS A 165 -2.18 17.44 6.72
N PHE A 166 -2.06 16.11 6.77
CA PHE A 166 -2.14 15.22 5.60
C PHE A 166 -3.53 14.58 5.44
N GLN A 167 -4.43 14.78 6.41
CA GLN A 167 -5.82 14.28 6.33
C GLN A 167 -6.71 15.13 5.41
N ASN A 168 -6.35 16.40 5.19
CA ASN A 168 -7.17 17.37 4.43
C ASN A 168 -6.91 17.38 2.92
N CYS A 169 -6.32 16.31 2.36
CA CYS A 169 -6.19 16.19 0.91
C CYS A 169 -7.58 16.04 0.27
N GLN A 170 -7.89 16.90 -0.70
CA GLN A 170 -9.16 16.84 -1.43
C GLN A 170 -9.31 15.48 -2.15
N GLY A 171 -10.48 14.86 -2.05
CA GLY A 171 -10.84 13.62 -2.76
C GLY A 171 -11.10 12.42 -1.85
N LEU A 172 -11.25 11.24 -2.46
CA LEU A 172 -11.51 9.99 -1.76
C LEU A 172 -10.37 9.62 -0.82
N THR A 173 -10.69 9.10 0.36
CA THR A 173 -9.66 8.57 1.26
C THR A 173 -9.13 7.23 0.75
N VAL A 174 -8.01 6.77 1.31
CA VAL A 174 -7.46 5.44 1.02
C VAL A 174 -8.47 4.34 1.35
N HIS A 175 -9.24 4.50 2.43
CA HIS A 175 -10.28 3.55 2.82
C HIS A 175 -11.51 3.57 1.90
N ASP A 176 -11.85 4.72 1.30
CA ASP A 176 -12.91 4.79 0.28
C ASP A 176 -12.52 4.01 -0.98
N ASN A 177 -11.28 4.20 -1.46
CA ASN A 177 -10.73 3.44 -2.59
C ASN A 177 -10.65 1.94 -2.28
N LEU A 178 -10.17 1.59 -1.07
CA LEU A 178 -10.09 0.21 -0.63
C LEU A 178 -11.47 -0.45 -0.57
N ALA A 179 -12.50 0.27 -0.12
CA ALA A 179 -13.88 -0.23 -0.12
C ALA A 179 -14.38 -0.56 -1.53
N LEU A 180 -14.12 0.31 -2.52
CA LEU A 180 -14.43 0.03 -3.93
C LEU A 180 -13.74 -1.23 -4.42
N LYS A 181 -12.43 -1.35 -4.18
CA LYS A 181 -11.64 -2.51 -4.61
C LYS A 181 -12.18 -3.81 -3.98
N ILE A 182 -12.49 -3.78 -2.68
CA ILE A 182 -13.04 -4.94 -1.98
C ILE A 182 -14.44 -5.30 -2.50
N CYS A 183 -15.32 -4.32 -2.71
CA CYS A 183 -16.64 -4.57 -3.26
C CYS A 183 -16.56 -5.21 -4.65
N ASN A 184 -15.70 -4.68 -5.52
CA ASN A 184 -15.49 -5.21 -6.86
C ASN A 184 -14.89 -6.63 -6.83
N GLU A 185 -13.97 -6.90 -5.91
CA GLU A 185 -13.40 -8.25 -5.72
C GLU A 185 -14.49 -9.25 -5.30
N ILE A 186 -15.32 -8.90 -4.31
CA ILE A 186 -16.46 -9.74 -3.88
C ILE A 186 -17.43 -9.99 -5.05
N LEU A 187 -17.69 -8.98 -5.88
CA LEU A 187 -18.60 -9.09 -7.02
C LEU A 187 -18.01 -9.91 -8.18
N THR A 188 -16.69 -10.02 -8.27
CA THR A 188 -15.99 -10.80 -9.29
C THR A 188 -16.19 -12.29 -9.06
N ASP A 189 -16.06 -12.77 -7.82
CA ASP A 189 -16.43 -14.14 -7.44
C ASP A 189 -17.16 -14.17 -6.08
N PRO A 190 -18.49 -14.01 -6.05
CA PRO A 190 -19.26 -13.93 -4.81
C PRO A 190 -19.44 -15.28 -4.09
N SER A 191 -18.88 -16.36 -4.65
CA SER A 191 -19.07 -17.72 -4.16
C SER A 191 -17.90 -18.28 -3.36
N VAL A 192 -16.73 -17.65 -3.44
CA VAL A 192 -15.53 -18.11 -2.73
C VAL A 192 -15.65 -17.89 -1.21
N PRO A 193 -15.07 -18.78 -0.39
CA PRO A 193 -15.05 -18.62 1.07
C PRO A 193 -14.41 -17.29 1.53
N ASP A 194 -13.46 -16.78 0.75
CA ASP A 194 -12.66 -15.58 1.05
C ASP A 194 -13.49 -14.30 1.13
N VAL A 195 -14.68 -14.30 0.52
CA VAL A 195 -15.69 -13.22 0.64
C VAL A 195 -15.95 -12.87 2.11
N ARG A 196 -15.83 -13.84 3.03
CA ARG A 196 -16.01 -13.59 4.47
C ARG A 196 -14.94 -12.67 5.05
N ILE A 197 -13.70 -12.79 4.61
CA ILE A 197 -12.60 -11.92 5.07
C ILE A 197 -12.82 -10.51 4.51
N TYR A 198 -13.12 -10.40 3.22
CA TYR A 198 -13.45 -9.13 2.59
C TYR A 198 -14.65 -8.42 3.25
N ALA A 199 -15.74 -9.14 3.52
CA ALA A 199 -16.91 -8.61 4.21
C ALA A 199 -16.60 -8.18 5.66
N LYS A 200 -15.70 -8.89 6.35
CA LYS A 200 -15.21 -8.49 7.67
C LYS A 200 -14.39 -7.21 7.58
N THR A 201 -13.51 -7.09 6.60
CA THR A 201 -12.69 -5.89 6.37
C THR A 201 -13.54 -4.66 6.08
N LEU A 202 -14.60 -4.75 5.27
CA LEU A 202 -15.50 -3.62 4.99
C LEU A 202 -16.07 -2.98 6.27
N ARG A 203 -16.21 -3.76 7.36
CA ARG A 203 -16.70 -3.25 8.64
C ARG A 203 -15.70 -2.43 9.44
N SER A 204 -14.41 -2.56 9.16
CA SER A 204 -13.33 -1.85 9.85
C SER A 204 -12.83 -0.61 9.11
N LEU A 205 -13.33 -0.36 7.90
CA LEU A 205 -12.95 0.81 7.11
C LEU A 205 -13.52 2.10 7.69
N GLU A 206 -12.79 3.19 7.48
CA GLU A 206 -13.12 4.56 7.89
C GLU A 206 -13.61 5.29 6.64
N LEU A 207 -14.91 5.18 6.36
CA LEU A 207 -15.51 5.64 5.10
C LEU A 207 -15.99 7.09 5.20
N SER A 208 -15.75 7.86 4.14
CA SER A 208 -16.19 9.23 4.01
C SER A 208 -17.69 9.30 3.73
N LYS A 209 -18.38 10.28 4.32
CA LYS A 209 -19.83 10.47 4.10
C LYS A 209 -20.17 10.81 2.64
N GLU A 210 -19.31 11.56 1.98
CA GLU A 210 -19.50 12.05 0.61
C GLU A 210 -19.45 10.92 -0.43
N PHE A 211 -18.76 9.82 -0.11
CA PHE A 211 -18.57 8.68 -1.00
C PHE A 211 -19.66 7.59 -0.84
N THR A 212 -20.59 7.77 0.10
CA THR A 212 -21.53 6.71 0.48
C THR A 212 -22.48 6.28 -0.62
N ASN A 213 -22.90 7.19 -1.51
CA ASN A 213 -23.89 6.87 -2.55
C ASN A 213 -23.36 5.85 -3.57
N ASP A 214 -22.14 6.03 -4.08
CA ASP A 214 -21.54 5.11 -5.05
C ASP A 214 -21.34 3.70 -4.48
N LEU A 215 -21.09 3.62 -3.17
CA LEU A 215 -20.91 2.36 -2.46
C LEU A 215 -22.24 1.64 -2.15
N MET A 216 -23.36 2.38 -2.06
CA MET A 216 -24.67 1.79 -1.80
C MET A 216 -25.11 0.85 -2.90
N ASP A 217 -24.91 1.22 -4.17
CA ASP A 217 -25.26 0.39 -5.33
C ASP A 217 -24.45 -0.91 -5.32
N LEU A 218 -23.14 -0.82 -5.02
CA LEU A 218 -22.29 -2.00 -4.88
C LEU A 218 -22.72 -2.90 -3.71
N PHE A 219 -23.13 -2.32 -2.58
CA PHE A 219 -23.67 -3.10 -1.46
C PHE A 219 -24.99 -3.79 -1.81
N GLU A 220 -25.87 -3.16 -2.59
CA GLU A 220 -27.10 -3.80 -3.06
C GLU A 220 -26.80 -5.00 -3.95
N ASP A 221 -25.89 -4.83 -4.91
CA ASP A 221 -25.43 -5.91 -5.77
C ASP A 221 -24.82 -7.07 -4.97
N ILE A 222 -23.97 -6.77 -3.97
CA ILE A 222 -23.37 -7.77 -3.09
C ILE A 222 -24.44 -8.52 -2.29
N LEU A 223 -25.44 -7.81 -1.76
CA LEU A 223 -26.53 -8.40 -0.98
C LEU A 223 -27.41 -9.34 -1.79
N VAL A 224 -27.47 -9.15 -3.12
CA VAL A 224 -28.18 -10.04 -4.05
C VAL A 224 -27.31 -11.23 -4.47
N LYS A 225 -26.02 -11.01 -4.75
CA LYS A 225 -25.14 -12.02 -5.38
C LYS A 225 -24.46 -12.96 -4.37
N VAL A 226 -24.12 -12.50 -3.18
CA VAL A 226 -23.44 -13.31 -2.15
C VAL A 226 -24.42 -14.25 -1.45
N LYS A 227 -24.05 -15.52 -1.33
CA LYS A 227 -24.91 -16.56 -0.69
C LYS A 227 -24.59 -16.78 0.79
N ASP A 228 -23.38 -16.44 1.23
CA ASP A 228 -22.95 -16.64 2.61
C ASP A 228 -23.69 -15.68 3.56
N LYS A 229 -24.59 -16.23 4.40
CA LYS A 229 -25.41 -15.45 5.33
C LYS A 229 -24.60 -14.62 6.31
N MET A 230 -23.41 -15.08 6.70
CA MET A 230 -22.56 -14.34 7.64
C MET A 230 -21.97 -13.10 6.97
N SER A 231 -21.44 -13.26 5.76
CA SER A 231 -20.93 -12.15 4.94
C SER A 231 -22.02 -11.13 4.62
N LEU A 232 -23.22 -11.58 4.24
CA LEU A 232 -24.38 -10.70 4.03
C LEU A 232 -24.70 -9.84 5.26
N LYS A 233 -24.77 -10.46 6.45
CA LYS A 233 -25.01 -9.72 7.71
C LYS A 233 -23.92 -8.68 8.01
N MET A 234 -22.67 -8.98 7.65
CA MET A 234 -21.57 -8.03 7.82
C MET A 234 -21.75 -6.82 6.90
N VAL A 235 -22.00 -7.06 5.61
CA VAL A 235 -22.21 -6.00 4.60
C VAL A 235 -23.46 -5.17 4.91
N GLU A 236 -24.57 -5.82 5.29
CA GLU A 236 -25.80 -5.14 5.69
C GLU A 236 -25.58 -4.21 6.89
N LYS A 237 -24.74 -4.62 7.85
CA LYS A 237 -24.37 -3.77 8.99
C LYS A 237 -23.58 -2.53 8.54
N VAL A 238 -22.66 -2.66 7.58
CA VAL A 238 -21.93 -1.51 7.02
C VAL A 238 -22.89 -0.56 6.30
N LYS A 239 -23.72 -1.09 5.39
CA LYS A 239 -24.74 -0.33 4.66
C LYS A 239 -25.62 0.48 5.61
N ASN A 240 -26.14 -0.17 6.66
CA ASN A 240 -27.00 0.46 7.66
C ASN A 240 -26.28 1.53 8.51
N ASN A 241 -24.98 1.39 8.75
CA ASN A 241 -24.21 2.39 9.48
C ASN A 241 -23.99 3.65 8.64
N LEU A 242 -23.77 3.50 7.34
CA LEU A 242 -23.60 4.62 6.42
C LEU A 242 -24.92 5.37 6.19
N SER A 243 -26.06 4.65 6.07
CA SER A 243 -27.37 5.29 5.87
C SER A 243 -27.89 6.05 7.10
N LYS A 244 -27.54 5.60 8.32
CA LYS A 244 -27.88 6.31 9.57
C LYS A 244 -27.05 7.58 9.80
N GLY A 245 -25.96 7.75 9.06
CA GLY A 245 -25.04 8.89 9.17
C GLY A 245 -25.52 10.19 8.52
N SER A 246 -26.70 10.21 7.88
CA SER A 246 -27.34 11.41 7.33
C SER A 246 -28.50 11.92 8.23
N PRO A 247 -28.25 12.82 9.18
CA PRO A 247 -29.33 13.64 9.71
C PRO A 247 -29.66 14.73 8.69
N ILE A 248 -30.91 14.74 8.27
CA ILE A 248 -31.64 15.97 7.98
C ILE A 248 -31.60 16.79 9.27
N ASP A 249 -30.89 17.91 9.31
CA ASP A 249 -31.38 19.06 10.08
C ASP A 249 -30.77 20.38 9.61
N GLY A 250 -31.64 21.28 9.19
CA GLY A 250 -31.30 22.68 9.02
C GLY A 250 -31.30 23.33 10.40
N HIS A 251 -30.19 23.93 10.79
CA HIS A 251 -30.26 25.09 11.66
C HIS A 251 -29.17 26.09 11.30
N VAL A 252 -29.63 27.21 10.76
CA VAL A 252 -28.90 28.46 10.66
C VAL A 252 -28.43 28.88 12.05
N SER A 253 -27.15 29.20 12.18
CA SER A 253 -26.62 30.19 13.12
C SER A 253 -25.37 30.84 12.51
N LYS A 254 -25.42 32.17 12.50
CA LYS A 254 -24.45 33.11 11.92
C LYS A 254 -23.17 33.24 12.76
N GLU A 255 -22.19 33.91 12.13
CA GLU A 255 -20.97 34.56 12.63
C GLU A 255 -19.70 33.68 12.62
N LYS A 256 -18.53 34.12 12.15
CA LYS A 256 -18.02 35.45 11.74
C LYS A 256 -16.76 35.25 10.89
N ASP A 257 -16.46 36.25 10.06
CA ASP A 257 -15.25 36.40 9.24
C ASP A 257 -13.94 36.10 10.00
N ASN A 258 -12.97 35.49 9.32
CA ASN A 258 -11.59 35.99 9.32
C ASN A 258 -10.78 35.46 8.12
N ALA A 259 -10.36 36.46 7.34
CA ALA A 259 -9.32 36.56 6.32
C ALA A 259 -8.35 35.38 6.08
N GLU A 260 -8.30 35.01 4.79
CA GLU A 260 -7.11 34.85 3.94
C GLU A 260 -5.81 34.31 4.58
N ASN A 261 -5.43 33.11 4.15
CA ASN A 261 -4.06 32.80 3.73
C ASN A 261 -4.09 31.68 2.69
N ASN A 262 -4.12 32.07 1.42
CA ASN A 262 -3.81 31.17 0.30
C ASN A 262 -2.30 30.88 0.35
N LEU A 263 -1.91 29.70 0.82
CA LEU A 263 -0.56 29.19 0.61
C LEU A 263 -0.63 27.96 -0.30
N ASP A 264 -0.26 28.19 -1.55
CA ASP A 264 -0.15 27.24 -2.64
C ASP A 264 0.76 26.05 -2.25
N CYS A 265 0.18 24.84 -2.24
CA CYS A 265 0.82 23.59 -1.84
C CYS A 265 1.86 23.08 -2.86
N SER A 266 2.09 23.80 -3.96
CA SER A 266 3.03 23.38 -5.02
C SER A 266 4.51 23.67 -4.75
N LYS A 267 4.88 24.29 -3.61
CA LYS A 267 6.26 24.78 -3.38
C LYS A 267 7.08 24.11 -2.27
N LEU A 268 6.55 23.10 -1.57
CA LEU A 268 7.35 22.43 -0.51
C LEU A 268 8.22 21.26 -0.98
N CYS A 269 8.24 20.93 -2.27
CA CYS A 269 9.07 19.84 -2.81
C CYS A 269 10.46 20.26 -3.30
N THR A 270 10.89 21.51 -3.12
CA THR A 270 12.23 21.96 -3.52
C THR A 270 12.88 22.83 -2.46
N SER A 271 13.30 22.26 -1.34
CA SER A 271 14.48 22.74 -0.59
C SER A 271 14.87 21.76 0.51
N THR A 272 15.71 20.79 0.18
CA THR A 272 16.71 20.24 1.11
C THR A 272 17.90 19.82 0.26
N GLY A 273 18.69 20.83 -0.09
CA GLY A 273 19.90 20.68 -0.88
C GLY A 273 20.76 21.92 -0.71
N GLN A 274 21.38 22.06 0.45
CA GLN A 274 22.61 22.81 0.71
C GLN A 274 22.99 22.70 2.19
N ASN A 275 23.82 21.70 2.49
CA ASN A 275 25.13 21.85 3.15
C ASN A 275 25.79 20.48 3.28
#